data_AF-A0A1Y5TGD9-F1
#
_entry.id   AF-A0A1Y5TGD9-F1
#
_cell.length_a   1.000
_cell.length_b   1.000
_cell.length_c   1.000
_cell.angle_alpha   90.00
_cell.angle_beta   90.00
_cell.angle_gamma   90.00
#
_symmetry.space_group_name_H-M   'P 1'
#
loop_
_entity.id
_entity.type
_entity.pdbx_description
1 polymer ?
#
loop_
_entity_poly.entity_id
_entity_poly.type
_entity_poly.pdbx_seq_one_letter_code
_entity_poly.pdbx_strand_id
1 'polypeptide(L)'
;MIQLGDTTLSLSDPLLLAAGLAVLLVLGLLIASLRAAGRSARMIEPLVQQMGHLGQRVEQLAQGQSNLAGSLSSVSQNQQVSQAQLMNLMEQRLGEVQLNVNENLARVQQSTGENLARVQQSMGESLAAVQLQMQESLTQSQLQMKENLANIQLATSRSLAEVQEKMNASLQGSAKATATSLTALQERLQTIDKAQENIEKLSGNVLSLQDILSNKQTRGAFGEIQLTDIVSKALPKDSFSLQATLSNGKRADCLIHLPNPPGPIVIDSKFPLEAYEALRRAETQAQMQEAARMLRTSVKKHIKDISEKYIIEGETADGALMFLPSEAVYAELHANFPELVREGFTARVWIVSPTTCMATLNTMRAVLKDARMRAQAGHIRKELNLLHADVDRLGTRVENLDRHFGQAAKDISEIKISAEKAGRRAARLDNFDFEELQAEATPVERVVIGPGK
;
A
#
# COMPACT_ATOMS: atom_id res chain seq x y z
N MET A 1 77.46 178.05 -27.28
CA MET A 1 78.71 177.44 -26.78
C MET A 1 78.61 177.37 -25.27
N ILE A 2 78.68 176.17 -24.69
CA ILE A 2 78.73 176.00 -23.23
C ILE A 2 80.15 175.54 -22.90
N GLN A 3 80.88 176.33 -22.11
CA GLN A 3 82.18 175.93 -21.58
C GLN A 3 82.02 175.27 -20.21
N LEU A 4 82.37 173.98 -20.10
CA LEU A 4 82.58 173.29 -18.82
C LEU A 4 84.06 172.94 -18.70
N GLY A 5 84.79 173.77 -17.95
CA GLY A 5 86.24 173.61 -17.77
C GLY A 5 86.97 173.56 -19.11
N ASP A 6 87.92 172.63 -19.25
CA ASP A 6 88.71 172.47 -20.48
C ASP A 6 87.96 171.77 -21.63
N THR A 7 86.68 171.42 -21.46
CA THR A 7 85.89 170.72 -22.49
C THR A 7 84.59 171.47 -22.78
N THR A 8 84.53 172.14 -23.93
CA THR A 8 83.45 173.07 -24.22
C THR A 8 82.62 172.54 -25.38
N LEU A 9 81.56 171.84 -24.98
CA LEU A 9 80.72 171.00 -25.83
C LEU A 9 79.78 171.87 -26.68
N SER A 10 79.79 171.60 -27.99
CA SER A 10 78.87 172.21 -28.95
C SER A 10 77.71 171.27 -29.23
N LEU A 11 76.49 171.81 -29.21
CA LEU A 11 75.22 171.11 -29.50
C LEU A 11 75.05 170.67 -30.97
N SER A 12 76.03 170.92 -31.83
CA SER A 12 76.08 170.45 -33.23
C SER A 12 76.76 169.08 -33.37
N ASP A 13 77.14 168.46 -32.25
CA ASP A 13 77.92 167.23 -32.23
C ASP A 13 77.03 166.00 -32.48
N PRO A 14 77.20 165.28 -33.61
CA PRO A 14 76.35 164.15 -33.99
C PRO A 14 76.34 162.99 -32.97
N LEU A 15 77.34 162.92 -32.08
CA LEU A 15 77.39 161.93 -30.98
C LEU A 15 76.29 162.14 -29.93
N LEU A 16 75.92 163.39 -29.62
CA LEU A 16 74.91 163.72 -28.62
C LEU A 16 73.48 163.39 -29.09
N LEU A 17 73.18 163.63 -30.37
CA LEU A 17 71.89 163.26 -30.97
C LEU A 17 71.70 161.75 -31.05
N ALA A 18 72.77 161.00 -31.38
CA ALA A 18 72.74 159.54 -31.40
C ALA A 18 72.51 158.95 -30.00
N ALA A 19 73.12 159.55 -28.96
CA ALA A 19 72.90 159.14 -27.58
C ALA A 19 71.45 159.37 -27.13
N GLY A 20 70.82 160.48 -27.51
CA GLY A 20 69.41 160.75 -27.20
C GLY A 20 68.44 159.74 -27.82
N LEU A 21 68.69 159.33 -29.07
CA LEU A 21 67.87 158.36 -29.79
C LEU A 21 68.05 156.93 -29.23
N ALA A 22 69.26 156.57 -28.81
CA ALA A 22 69.55 155.29 -28.17
C ALA A 22 68.83 155.14 -26.82
N VAL A 23 68.81 156.20 -26.01
CA VAL A 23 68.11 156.21 -24.71
C VAL A 23 66.59 156.01 -24.89
N LEU A 24 65.97 156.66 -25.89
CA LEU A 24 64.55 156.48 -26.20
C LEU A 24 64.19 155.06 -26.65
N LEU A 25 65.07 154.41 -27.43
CA LEU A 25 64.84 153.06 -27.94
C LEU A 25 64.99 151.99 -26.85
N VAL A 26 66.00 152.13 -25.98
CA VAL A 26 66.24 151.24 -24.84
C VAL A 26 65.08 151.30 -23.83
N LEU A 27 64.61 152.50 -23.53
CA LEU A 27 63.49 152.69 -22.62
C LEU A 27 62.22 151.98 -23.12
N GLY A 28 62.02 151.95 -24.43
CA GLY A 28 60.74 151.49 -24.98
C GLY A 28 60.65 149.98 -25.07
N LEU A 29 61.74 149.34 -25.46
CA LEU A 29 61.88 147.90 -25.39
C LEU A 29 61.65 147.37 -23.96
N LEU A 30 61.95 148.17 -22.94
CA LEU A 30 61.68 147.89 -21.53
C LEU A 30 60.18 147.94 -21.19
N ILE A 31 59.43 148.89 -21.76
CA ILE A 31 57.97 148.95 -21.62
C ILE A 31 57.29 147.80 -22.37
N ALA A 32 57.80 147.44 -23.55
CA ALA A 32 57.28 146.30 -24.32
C ALA A 32 57.53 144.95 -23.62
N SER A 33 58.69 144.76 -22.99
CA SER A 33 59.01 143.53 -22.24
C SER A 33 58.15 143.36 -20.98
N LEU A 34 57.87 144.46 -20.26
CA LEU A 34 56.97 144.44 -19.10
C LEU A 34 55.52 144.14 -19.50
N ARG A 35 55.05 144.63 -20.65
CA ARG A 35 53.71 144.27 -21.16
C ARG A 35 53.61 142.83 -21.68
N ALA A 36 54.71 142.27 -22.20
CA ALA A 36 54.75 140.86 -22.62
C ALA A 36 54.74 139.90 -21.42
N ALA A 37 55.46 140.24 -20.34
CA ALA A 37 55.48 139.43 -19.11
C ALA A 37 54.10 139.33 -18.43
N GLY A 38 53.27 140.37 -18.53
CA GLY A 38 51.92 140.37 -17.98
C GLY A 38 50.90 139.46 -18.68
N ARG A 39 51.15 139.04 -19.95
CA ARG A 39 50.23 138.13 -20.67
C ARG A 39 50.53 136.65 -20.42
N SER A 40 51.76 136.28 -20.07
CA SER A 40 52.13 134.88 -19.83
C SER A 40 51.67 134.33 -18.48
N ALA A 41 51.34 135.19 -17.51
CA ALA A 41 50.88 134.75 -16.18
C ALA A 41 49.44 134.17 -16.18
N ARG A 42 48.65 134.36 -17.25
CA ARG A 42 47.26 133.87 -17.33
C ARG A 42 47.09 132.47 -17.97
N MET A 43 48.17 131.80 -18.36
CA MET A 43 48.09 130.44 -18.94
C MET A 43 48.56 129.31 -18.00
N ILE A 44 49.06 129.62 -16.80
CA ILE A 44 49.63 128.62 -15.86
C ILE A 44 48.57 128.03 -14.91
N GLU A 45 47.39 128.65 -14.84
CA GLU A 45 46.32 128.26 -13.90
C GLU A 45 45.71 126.86 -14.13
N PRO A 46 45.49 126.34 -15.37
CA PRO A 46 44.93 125.00 -15.56
C PRO A 46 45.93 123.84 -15.37
N LEU A 47 47.24 124.08 -15.34
CA LEU A 47 48.28 123.04 -15.25
C LEU A 47 48.57 122.59 -13.81
N VAL A 48 48.40 123.48 -12.83
CA VAL A 48 48.59 123.16 -11.40
C VAL A 48 47.48 122.24 -10.87
N GLN A 49 46.26 122.35 -11.41
CA GLN A 49 45.14 121.49 -11.02
C GLN A 49 45.30 120.03 -11.50
N GLN A 50 45.95 119.78 -12.64
CA GLN A 50 46.19 118.41 -13.13
C GLN A 50 47.24 117.64 -12.31
N MET A 51 48.25 118.32 -11.76
CA MET A 51 49.28 117.70 -10.90
C MET A 51 48.71 117.23 -9.54
N GLY A 52 47.68 117.91 -9.01
CA GLY A 52 47.00 117.51 -7.77
C GLY A 52 46.25 116.18 -7.87
N HIS A 53 45.63 115.90 -9.03
CA HIS A 53 44.93 114.64 -9.26
C HIS A 53 45.85 113.45 -9.54
N LEU A 54 47.06 113.68 -10.05
CA LEU A 54 48.04 112.60 -10.23
C LEU A 54 48.65 112.14 -8.91
N GLY A 55 48.89 113.05 -7.95
CA GLY A 55 49.39 112.70 -6.61
C GLY A 55 48.45 111.77 -5.85
N GLN A 56 47.14 112.05 -5.88
CA GLN A 56 46.14 111.21 -5.22
C GLN A 56 46.02 109.79 -5.81
N ARG A 57 46.27 109.60 -7.11
CA ARG A 57 46.22 108.28 -7.74
C ARG A 57 47.42 107.40 -7.40
N VAL A 58 48.60 107.99 -7.20
CA VAL A 58 49.81 107.25 -6.81
C VAL A 58 49.70 106.75 -5.36
N GLU A 59 49.13 107.56 -4.48
CA GLU A 59 48.94 107.18 -3.06
C GLU A 59 47.90 106.07 -2.88
N GLN A 60 46.80 106.11 -3.65
CA GLN A 60 45.82 105.02 -3.68
C GLN A 60 46.41 103.70 -4.21
N LEU A 61 47.33 103.76 -5.17
CA LEU A 61 47.99 102.56 -5.70
C LEU A 61 48.98 101.95 -4.69
N ALA A 62 49.70 102.78 -3.94
CA ALA A 62 50.61 102.34 -2.88
C ALA A 62 49.84 101.66 -1.73
N GLN A 63 48.68 102.21 -1.34
CA GLN A 63 47.81 101.60 -0.32
C GLN A 63 47.23 100.25 -0.81
N GLY A 64 46.90 100.15 -2.10
CA GLY A 64 46.39 98.92 -2.70
C GLY A 64 47.38 97.75 -2.65
N GLN A 65 48.67 97.99 -2.91
CA GLN A 65 49.68 96.94 -2.85
C GLN A 65 49.97 96.45 -1.41
N SER A 66 49.96 97.36 -0.42
CA SER A 66 50.15 96.97 0.99
C SER A 66 49.02 96.07 1.51
N ASN A 67 47.79 96.32 1.08
CA ASN A 67 46.64 95.50 1.47
C ASN A 67 46.66 94.09 0.83
N LEU A 68 47.20 93.96 -0.38
CA LEU A 68 47.37 92.65 -1.03
C LEU A 68 48.47 91.81 -0.36
N ALA A 69 49.58 92.42 0.06
CA ALA A 69 50.63 91.69 0.77
C ALA A 69 50.13 91.14 2.12
N GLY A 70 49.29 91.90 2.83
CA GLY A 70 48.66 91.46 4.08
C GLY A 70 47.64 90.32 3.89
N SER A 71 46.86 90.34 2.81
CA SER A 71 45.85 89.29 2.55
C SER A 71 46.46 87.96 2.09
N LEU A 72 47.58 87.99 1.36
CA LEU A 72 48.31 86.76 0.99
C LEU A 72 48.97 86.08 2.20
N SER A 73 49.51 86.86 3.15
CA SER A 73 50.07 86.31 4.38
C SER A 73 48.99 85.67 5.28
N SER A 74 47.80 86.27 5.37
CA SER A 74 46.72 85.74 6.21
C SER A 74 46.07 84.48 5.64
N VAL A 75 45.98 84.34 4.31
CA VAL A 75 45.49 83.12 3.65
C VAL A 75 46.46 81.95 3.86
N SER A 76 47.77 82.17 3.73
CA SER A 76 48.79 81.14 3.99
C SER A 76 48.77 80.67 5.44
N GLN A 77 48.60 81.59 6.39
CA GLN A 77 48.57 81.25 7.82
C GLN A 77 47.28 80.53 8.21
N ASN A 78 46.14 80.93 7.65
CA ASN A 78 44.87 80.23 7.86
C ASN A 78 44.88 78.81 7.26
N GLN A 79 45.58 78.60 6.13
CA GLN A 79 45.68 77.28 5.52
C GLN A 79 46.55 76.32 6.34
N GLN A 80 47.65 76.79 6.95
CA GLN A 80 48.45 75.99 7.87
C GLN A 80 47.69 75.63 9.16
N VAL A 81 46.94 76.58 9.72
CA VAL A 81 46.09 76.33 10.91
C VAL A 81 44.98 75.33 10.59
N SER A 82 44.33 75.45 9.42
CA SER A 82 43.29 74.51 8.99
C SER A 82 43.84 73.10 8.74
N GLN A 83 45.06 72.98 8.18
CA GLN A 83 45.71 71.70 7.96
C GLN A 83 46.15 71.03 9.27
N ALA A 84 46.60 71.80 10.26
CA ALA A 84 46.90 71.31 11.61
C ALA A 84 45.63 70.84 12.37
N GLN A 85 44.51 71.55 12.20
CA GLN A 85 43.21 71.13 12.75
C GLN A 85 42.73 69.82 12.13
N LEU A 86 42.96 69.62 10.83
CA LEU A 86 42.64 68.37 10.13
C LEU A 86 43.45 67.19 10.65
N MET A 87 44.75 67.37 10.90
CA MET A 87 45.60 66.33 11.49
C MET A 87 45.12 65.92 12.90
N ASN A 88 44.83 66.90 13.77
CA ASN A 88 44.29 66.61 15.10
C ASN A 88 42.92 65.92 15.05
N LEU A 89 42.07 66.28 14.09
CA LEU A 89 40.77 65.62 13.91
C LEU A 89 40.94 64.19 13.40
N MET A 90 41.89 63.93 12.49
CA MET A 90 42.21 62.58 12.05
C MET A 90 42.75 61.72 13.19
N GLU A 91 43.60 62.28 14.06
CA GLU A 91 44.13 61.57 15.23
C GLU A 91 43.03 61.25 16.26
N GLN A 92 42.11 62.19 16.51
CA GLN A 92 40.93 61.94 17.33
C GLN A 92 40.02 60.86 16.73
N ARG A 93 39.76 60.89 15.42
CA ARG A 93 38.94 59.88 14.72
C ARG A 93 39.58 58.50 14.78
N LEU A 94 40.90 58.41 14.62
CA LEU A 94 41.62 57.13 14.73
C LEU A 94 41.54 56.56 16.15
N GLY A 95 41.68 57.41 17.18
CA GLY A 95 41.47 56.99 18.58
C GLY A 95 40.04 56.53 18.86
N GLU A 96 39.05 57.26 18.35
CA GLU A 96 37.63 56.96 18.52
C GLU A 96 37.24 55.65 17.80
N VAL A 97 37.74 55.44 16.57
CA VAL A 97 37.53 54.18 15.83
C VAL A 97 38.21 53.01 16.53
N GLN A 98 39.42 53.19 17.07
CA GLN A 98 40.12 52.11 17.76
C GLN A 98 39.41 51.70 19.06
N LEU A 99 38.87 52.66 19.82
CA LEU A 99 38.05 52.39 21.00
C LEU A 99 36.75 51.67 20.62
N ASN A 100 36.05 52.14 19.59
CA ASN A 100 34.78 51.57 19.15
C ASN A 100 34.94 50.15 18.59
N VAL A 101 36.03 49.87 17.86
CA VAL A 101 36.38 48.51 17.42
C VAL A 101 36.66 47.59 18.61
N ASN A 102 37.37 48.07 19.62
CA ASN A 102 37.69 47.27 20.80
C ASN A 102 36.45 46.99 21.68
N GLU A 103 35.56 47.98 21.86
CA GLU A 103 34.28 47.79 22.55
C GLU A 103 33.34 46.84 21.80
N ASN A 104 33.26 46.95 20.47
CA ASN A 104 32.47 46.01 19.67
C ASN A 104 33.03 44.60 19.73
N LEU A 105 34.35 44.44 19.73
CA LEU A 105 34.97 43.11 19.86
C LEU A 105 34.69 42.50 21.24
N ALA A 106 34.75 43.30 22.32
CA ALA A 106 34.38 42.86 23.66
C ALA A 106 32.90 42.47 23.76
N ARG A 107 31.99 43.25 23.16
CA ARG A 107 30.55 42.92 23.09
C ARG A 107 30.26 41.66 22.28
N VAL A 108 30.96 41.45 21.17
CA VAL A 108 30.81 40.24 20.35
C VAL A 108 31.31 39.03 21.13
N GLN A 109 32.46 39.12 21.82
CA GLN A 109 32.98 38.03 22.66
C GLN A 109 32.05 37.71 23.83
N GLN A 110 31.49 38.73 24.50
CA GLN A 110 30.57 38.52 25.61
C GLN A 110 29.23 37.92 25.14
N SER A 111 28.65 38.42 24.05
CA SER A 111 27.40 37.86 23.51
C SER A 111 27.56 36.44 22.95
N THR A 112 28.73 36.10 22.36
CA THR A 112 29.02 34.71 21.99
C THR A 112 29.22 33.81 23.20
N GLY A 113 29.84 34.28 24.28
CA GLY A 113 29.95 33.54 25.54
C GLY A 113 28.58 33.28 26.20
N GLU A 114 27.72 34.30 26.27
CA GLU A 114 26.37 34.19 26.84
C GLU A 114 25.47 33.28 26.00
N ASN A 115 25.55 33.36 24.67
CA ASN A 115 24.80 32.47 23.78
C ASN A 115 25.28 31.02 23.88
N LEU A 116 26.60 30.80 23.99
CA LEU A 116 27.15 29.45 24.18
C LEU A 116 26.74 28.84 25.52
N ALA A 117 26.72 29.64 26.59
CA ALA A 117 26.22 29.22 27.90
C ALA A 117 24.73 28.83 27.86
N ARG A 118 23.89 29.63 27.19
CA ARG A 118 22.45 29.31 27.00
C ARG A 118 22.24 28.04 26.18
N VAL A 119 23.01 27.84 25.11
CA VAL A 119 22.94 26.62 24.30
C VAL A 119 23.36 25.41 25.14
N GLN A 120 24.46 25.47 25.88
CA GLN A 120 24.89 24.39 26.77
C GLN A 120 23.84 24.07 27.84
N GLN A 121 23.22 25.09 28.45
CA GLN A 121 22.18 24.90 29.46
C GLN A 121 20.92 24.26 28.87
N SER A 122 20.43 24.74 27.72
CA SER A 122 19.27 24.13 27.04
C SER A 122 19.54 22.68 26.61
N MET A 123 20.78 22.36 26.27
CA MET A 123 21.19 21.01 25.89
C MET A 123 21.23 20.08 27.11
N GLY A 124 21.69 20.59 28.26
CA GLY A 124 21.63 19.87 29.55
C GLY A 124 20.20 19.60 30.02
N GLU A 125 19.32 20.60 29.93
CA GLU A 125 17.89 20.46 30.26
C GLU A 125 17.18 19.47 29.31
N SER A 126 17.49 19.54 28.01
CA SER A 126 16.95 18.59 27.02
C SER A 126 17.46 17.17 27.26
N LEU A 127 18.73 16.98 27.62
CA LEU A 127 19.27 15.66 27.95
C LEU A 127 18.60 15.07 29.20
N ALA A 128 18.40 15.89 30.23
CA ALA A 128 17.70 15.47 31.45
C ALA A 128 16.24 15.10 31.17
N ALA A 129 15.54 15.88 30.33
CA ALA A 129 14.17 15.59 29.91
C ALA A 129 14.06 14.29 29.11
N VAL A 130 14.98 14.07 28.16
CA VAL A 130 15.05 12.82 27.38
C VAL A 130 15.36 11.63 28.28
N GLN A 131 16.25 11.77 29.26
CA GLN A 131 16.59 10.70 30.20
C GLN A 131 15.40 10.34 31.11
N LEU A 132 14.66 11.34 31.61
CA LEU A 132 13.43 11.12 32.39
C LEU A 132 12.34 10.45 31.55
N GLN A 133 12.11 10.93 30.32
CA GLN A 133 11.13 10.34 29.41
C GLN A 133 11.48 8.90 29.03
N MET A 134 12.76 8.60 28.84
CA MET A 134 13.22 7.24 28.56
C MET A 134 13.04 6.33 29.78
N GLN A 135 13.30 6.83 30.99
CA GLN A 135 13.08 6.07 32.22
C GLN A 135 11.59 5.80 32.46
N GLU A 136 10.72 6.80 32.22
CA GLU A 136 9.26 6.66 32.33
C GLU A 136 8.71 5.68 31.29
N SER A 137 9.17 5.76 30.03
CA SER A 137 8.81 4.81 28.98
C SER A 137 9.27 3.38 29.29
N LEU A 138 10.48 3.20 29.83
CA LEU A 138 10.97 1.89 30.29
C LEU A 138 10.12 1.34 31.44
N THR A 139 9.72 2.19 32.39
CA THR A 139 8.92 1.76 33.54
C THR A 139 7.51 1.37 33.10
N GLN A 140 6.91 2.14 32.19
CA GLN A 140 5.61 1.84 31.60
C GLN A 140 5.63 0.57 30.75
N SER A 141 6.69 0.38 29.95
CA SER A 141 6.89 -0.85 29.18
C SER A 141 7.09 -2.07 30.07
N GLN A 142 7.84 -1.96 31.18
CA GLN A 142 7.98 -3.02 32.17
C GLN A 142 6.65 -3.36 32.87
N LEU A 143 5.83 -2.35 33.20
CA LEU A 143 4.49 -2.57 33.78
C LEU A 143 3.56 -3.27 32.79
N GLN A 144 3.50 -2.82 31.53
CA GLN A 144 2.73 -3.49 30.49
C GLN A 144 3.22 -4.92 30.23
N MET A 145 4.53 -5.15 30.27
CA MET A 145 5.09 -6.50 30.13
C MET A 145 4.70 -7.39 31.30
N LYS A 146 4.70 -6.88 32.54
CA LYS A 146 4.20 -7.61 33.72
C LYS A 146 2.71 -7.92 33.64
N GLU A 147 1.88 -6.98 33.20
CA GLU A 147 0.45 -7.21 33.00
C GLU A 147 0.18 -8.24 31.89
N ASN A 148 0.89 -8.15 30.77
CA ASN A 148 0.78 -9.11 29.69
C ASN A 148 1.24 -10.50 30.13
N LEU A 149 2.34 -10.61 30.88
CA LEU A 149 2.80 -11.89 31.44
C LEU A 149 1.79 -12.46 32.45
N ALA A 150 1.21 -11.64 33.31
CA ALA A 150 0.17 -12.07 34.25
C ALA A 150 -1.09 -12.56 33.53
N ASN A 151 -1.53 -11.84 32.48
CA ASN A 151 -2.67 -12.22 31.65
C ASN A 151 -2.41 -13.52 30.86
N ILE A 152 -1.21 -13.67 30.29
CA ILE A 152 -0.78 -14.90 29.61
C ILE A 152 -0.74 -16.06 30.61
N GLN A 153 -0.22 -15.85 31.82
CA GLN A 153 -0.12 -16.90 32.84
C GLN A 153 -1.49 -17.33 33.37
N LEU A 154 -2.42 -16.38 33.57
CA LEU A 154 -3.81 -16.68 33.92
C LEU A 154 -4.56 -17.38 32.79
N ALA A 155 -4.40 -16.94 31.54
CA ALA A 155 -5.00 -17.57 30.37
C ALA A 155 -4.46 -18.98 30.13
N THR A 156 -3.14 -19.17 30.30
CA THR A 156 -2.48 -20.48 30.18
C THR A 156 -2.93 -21.41 31.31
N SER A 157 -3.04 -20.93 32.55
CA SER A 157 -3.56 -21.73 33.67
C SER A 157 -5.01 -22.16 33.47
N ARG A 158 -5.88 -21.25 32.99
CA ARG A 158 -7.27 -21.59 32.63
C ARG A 158 -7.33 -22.59 31.48
N SER A 159 -6.55 -22.39 30.42
CA SER A 159 -6.50 -23.32 29.30
C SER A 159 -5.98 -24.69 29.72
N LEU A 160 -4.98 -24.76 30.60
CA LEU A 160 -4.49 -26.02 31.15
C LEU A 160 -5.53 -26.69 32.03
N ALA A 161 -6.26 -25.95 32.86
CA ALA A 161 -7.36 -26.49 33.66
C ALA A 161 -8.50 -27.05 32.79
N GLU A 162 -8.89 -26.32 31.73
CA GLU A 162 -9.91 -26.80 30.77
C GLU A 162 -9.43 -28.03 29.98
N VAL A 163 -8.16 -28.05 29.57
CA VAL A 163 -7.57 -29.22 28.90
C VAL A 163 -7.50 -30.40 29.86
N GLN A 164 -7.14 -30.18 31.12
CA GLN A 164 -7.11 -31.22 32.16
C GLN A 164 -8.52 -31.76 32.43
N GLU A 165 -9.53 -30.89 32.49
CA GLU A 165 -10.93 -31.28 32.70
C GLU A 165 -11.50 -32.03 31.50
N LYS A 166 -11.27 -31.55 30.27
CA LYS A 166 -11.66 -32.25 29.03
C LYS A 166 -10.92 -33.56 28.87
N MET A 167 -9.64 -33.62 29.24
CA MET A 167 -8.84 -34.84 29.22
C MET A 167 -9.35 -35.84 30.27
N ASN A 168 -9.68 -35.40 31.48
CA ASN A 168 -10.30 -36.26 32.49
C ASN A 168 -11.70 -36.73 32.08
N ALA A 169 -12.54 -35.87 31.51
CA ALA A 169 -13.85 -36.24 30.99
C ALA A 169 -13.73 -37.21 29.80
N SER A 170 -12.76 -37.01 28.92
CA SER A 170 -12.48 -37.90 27.79
C SER A 170 -11.86 -39.23 28.25
N LEU A 171 -10.99 -39.23 29.26
CA LEU A 171 -10.40 -40.43 29.84
C LEU A 171 -11.43 -41.23 30.64
N GLN A 172 -12.29 -40.57 31.43
CA GLN A 172 -13.41 -41.23 32.12
C GLN A 172 -14.46 -41.71 31.12
N GLY A 173 -14.76 -40.93 30.08
CA GLY A 173 -15.65 -41.33 28.98
C GLY A 173 -15.09 -42.52 28.20
N SER A 174 -13.79 -42.50 27.89
CA SER A 174 -13.09 -43.61 27.21
C SER A 174 -12.96 -44.83 28.11
N ALA A 175 -12.69 -44.66 29.41
CA ALA A 175 -12.63 -45.76 30.38
C ALA A 175 -14.02 -46.38 30.58
N LYS A 176 -15.08 -45.56 30.64
CA LYS A 176 -16.47 -46.03 30.69
C LYS A 176 -16.86 -46.74 29.40
N ALA A 177 -16.54 -46.17 28.23
CA ALA A 177 -16.78 -46.81 26.93
C ALA A 177 -15.98 -48.11 26.78
N THR A 178 -14.76 -48.17 27.30
CA THR A 178 -13.91 -49.36 27.32
C THR A 178 -14.45 -50.40 28.29
N ALA A 179 -14.89 -50.01 29.48
CA ALA A 179 -15.54 -50.90 30.44
C ALA A 179 -16.86 -51.45 29.86
N THR A 180 -17.70 -50.61 29.26
CA THR A 180 -18.92 -51.07 28.57
C THR A 180 -18.61 -51.96 27.37
N SER A 181 -17.54 -51.66 26.62
CA SER A 181 -17.10 -52.52 25.50
C SER A 181 -16.51 -53.83 25.99
N LEU A 182 -15.79 -53.84 27.12
CA LEU A 182 -15.27 -55.03 27.77
C LEU A 182 -16.41 -55.87 28.34
N THR A 183 -17.40 -55.26 29.00
CA THR A 183 -18.60 -55.95 29.47
C THR A 183 -19.42 -56.49 28.29
N ALA A 184 -19.58 -55.73 27.21
CA ALA A 184 -20.21 -56.20 25.98
C ALA A 184 -19.39 -57.29 25.29
N LEU A 185 -18.05 -57.25 25.38
CA LEU A 185 -17.17 -58.32 24.90
C LEU A 185 -17.25 -59.56 25.80
N GLN A 186 -17.42 -59.39 27.10
CA GLN A 186 -17.59 -60.47 28.08
C GLN A 186 -18.96 -61.12 27.95
N GLU A 187 -20.01 -60.33 27.69
CA GLU A 187 -21.33 -60.80 27.27
C GLU A 187 -21.27 -61.49 25.90
N ARG A 188 -20.47 -60.96 24.95
CA ARG A 188 -20.19 -61.61 23.65
C ARG A 188 -19.43 -62.92 23.82
N LEU A 189 -18.48 -63.00 24.74
CA LEU A 189 -17.74 -64.22 25.07
C LEU A 189 -18.63 -65.24 25.76
N GLN A 190 -19.51 -64.81 26.68
CA GLN A 190 -20.55 -65.68 27.24
C GLN A 190 -21.59 -66.09 26.20
N THR A 191 -21.88 -65.26 25.19
CA THR A 191 -22.69 -65.68 24.03
C THR A 191 -21.90 -66.54 23.05
N ILE A 192 -20.57 -66.52 23.06
CA ILE A 192 -19.72 -67.47 22.33
C ILE A 192 -19.69 -68.81 23.04
N ASP A 193 -19.58 -68.86 24.38
CA ASP A 193 -19.69 -70.09 25.17
C ASP A 193 -21.10 -70.69 25.03
N LYS A 194 -22.15 -69.85 25.10
CA LYS A 194 -23.52 -70.26 24.74
C LYS A 194 -23.67 -70.57 23.25
N ALA A 195 -22.89 -69.98 22.36
CA ALA A 195 -22.88 -70.35 20.94
C ALA A 195 -22.20 -71.70 20.74
N GLN A 196 -21.21 -72.07 21.56
CA GLN A 196 -20.57 -73.38 21.57
C GLN A 196 -21.53 -74.46 22.09
N GLU A 197 -22.25 -74.17 23.18
CA GLU A 197 -23.35 -75.00 23.69
C GLU A 197 -24.52 -75.07 22.68
N ASN A 198 -24.81 -73.97 21.98
CA ASN A 198 -25.77 -73.94 20.89
C ASN A 198 -25.25 -74.59 19.62
N ILE A 199 -23.93 -74.77 19.40
CA ILE A 199 -23.33 -75.49 18.26
C ILE A 199 -23.39 -77.00 18.52
N GLU A 200 -23.15 -77.45 19.75
CA GLU A 200 -23.46 -78.83 20.16
C GLU A 200 -24.96 -79.12 20.04
N LYS A 201 -25.84 -78.18 20.42
CA LYS A 201 -27.29 -78.28 20.18
C LYS A 201 -27.71 -78.03 18.72
N LEU A 202 -26.91 -77.35 17.90
CA LEU A 202 -27.19 -77.09 16.47
C LEU A 202 -27.02 -78.35 15.65
N SER A 203 -26.12 -79.25 16.06
CA SER A 203 -26.07 -80.62 15.52
C SER A 203 -27.40 -81.37 15.74
N GLY A 204 -28.13 -81.06 16.82
CA GLY A 204 -29.50 -81.55 17.08
C GLY A 204 -30.62 -80.73 16.42
N ASN A 205 -30.44 -79.42 16.21
CA ASN A 205 -31.49 -78.51 15.70
C ASN A 205 -31.51 -78.31 14.18
N VAL A 206 -30.72 -79.06 13.40
CA VAL A 206 -30.94 -79.24 11.95
C VAL A 206 -32.28 -79.95 11.66
N LEU A 207 -32.97 -80.46 12.69
CA LEU A 207 -34.33 -81.02 12.61
C LEU A 207 -35.44 -79.95 12.61
N SER A 208 -35.25 -78.76 13.20
CA SER A 208 -36.32 -77.74 13.30
C SER A 208 -36.50 -76.87 12.04
N LEU A 209 -35.51 -76.88 11.13
CA LEU A 209 -35.63 -76.29 9.79
C LEU A 209 -36.33 -77.23 8.79
N GLN A 210 -36.42 -78.54 9.08
CA GLN A 210 -37.07 -79.51 8.20
C GLN A 210 -38.59 -79.30 8.15
N ASP A 211 -39.20 -78.84 9.25
CA ASP A 211 -40.65 -78.61 9.32
C ASP A 211 -41.12 -77.39 8.52
N ILE A 212 -40.32 -76.31 8.49
CA ILE A 212 -40.60 -75.08 7.70
C ILE A 212 -40.35 -75.34 6.20
N LEU A 213 -39.47 -76.28 5.86
CA LEU A 213 -39.09 -76.64 4.49
C LEU A 213 -39.95 -77.78 3.89
N SER A 214 -40.97 -78.27 4.60
CA SER A 214 -41.82 -79.38 4.13
C SER A 214 -42.64 -79.05 2.87
N ASN A 215 -43.06 -77.80 2.68
CA ASN A 215 -43.89 -77.36 1.54
C ASN A 215 -43.10 -76.51 0.53
N LYS A 216 -43.23 -76.84 -0.77
CA LYS A 216 -42.59 -76.15 -1.90
C LYS A 216 -42.78 -74.64 -1.91
N GLN A 217 -43.96 -74.16 -1.51
CA GLN A 217 -44.26 -72.72 -1.50
C GLN A 217 -43.52 -71.99 -0.36
N THR A 218 -43.48 -72.58 0.83
CA THR A 218 -42.74 -72.04 1.99
C THR A 218 -41.24 -72.02 1.73
N ARG A 219 -40.71 -73.01 1.01
CA ARG A 219 -39.31 -73.03 0.56
C ARG A 219 -38.97 -71.88 -0.40
N GLY A 220 -39.84 -71.62 -1.37
CA GLY A 220 -39.68 -70.49 -2.29
C GLY A 220 -39.65 -69.17 -1.54
N ALA A 221 -40.62 -68.97 -0.63
CA ALA A 221 -40.68 -67.79 0.22
C ALA A 221 -39.43 -67.63 1.12
N PHE A 222 -38.89 -68.72 1.67
CA PHE A 222 -37.65 -68.65 2.47
C PHE A 222 -36.46 -68.16 1.62
N GLY A 223 -36.32 -68.69 0.40
CA GLY A 223 -35.28 -68.25 -0.52
C GLY A 223 -35.42 -66.77 -0.91
N GLU A 224 -36.64 -66.30 -1.13
CA GLU A 224 -36.93 -64.89 -1.44
C GLU A 224 -36.68 -63.95 -0.25
N ILE A 225 -37.06 -64.36 0.97
CA ILE A 225 -36.83 -63.60 2.20
C ILE A 225 -35.32 -63.45 2.45
N GLN A 226 -34.56 -64.54 2.33
CA GLN A 226 -33.11 -64.52 2.53
C GLN A 226 -32.42 -63.65 1.47
N LEU A 227 -32.82 -63.77 0.19
CA LEU A 227 -32.31 -62.90 -0.86
C LEU A 227 -32.63 -61.42 -0.58
N THR A 228 -33.86 -61.12 -0.17
CA THR A 228 -34.31 -59.76 0.15
C THR A 228 -33.50 -59.16 1.28
N ASP A 229 -33.23 -59.92 2.35
CA ASP A 229 -32.41 -59.48 3.47
C ASP A 229 -30.97 -59.17 3.05
N ILE A 230 -30.37 -60.05 2.25
CA ILE A 230 -29.00 -59.88 1.73
C ILE A 230 -28.92 -58.63 0.85
N VAL A 231 -29.84 -58.49 -0.12
CA VAL A 231 -29.85 -57.36 -1.05
C VAL A 231 -30.09 -56.04 -0.32
N SER A 232 -31.04 -56.00 0.61
CA SER A 232 -31.37 -54.79 1.37
C SER A 232 -30.24 -54.32 2.28
N LYS A 233 -29.40 -55.25 2.77
CA LYS A 233 -28.20 -54.92 3.55
C LYS A 233 -27.02 -54.51 2.66
N ALA A 234 -26.91 -55.12 1.48
CA ALA A 234 -25.77 -54.90 0.59
C ALA A 234 -25.92 -53.66 -0.30
N LEU A 235 -27.14 -53.32 -0.74
CA LEU A 235 -27.37 -52.28 -1.74
C LEU A 235 -28.34 -51.19 -1.23
N PRO A 236 -28.17 -49.94 -1.67
CA PRO A 236 -29.16 -48.89 -1.45
C PRO A 236 -30.52 -49.25 -2.07
N LYS A 237 -31.63 -48.84 -1.44
CA LYS A 237 -33.01 -49.19 -1.85
C LYS A 237 -33.40 -48.76 -3.27
N ASP A 238 -32.74 -47.73 -3.80
CA ASP A 238 -32.94 -47.22 -5.16
C ASP A 238 -32.13 -47.98 -6.22
N SER A 239 -31.26 -48.91 -5.81
CA SER A 239 -30.34 -49.64 -6.70
C SER A 239 -30.85 -51.02 -7.08
N PHE A 240 -32.04 -51.42 -6.63
CA PHE A 240 -32.63 -52.71 -6.98
C PHE A 240 -34.16 -52.63 -6.98
N SER A 241 -34.78 -53.63 -7.60
CA SER A 241 -36.23 -53.83 -7.58
C SER A 241 -36.53 -55.29 -7.33
N LEU A 242 -37.29 -55.56 -6.27
CA LEU A 242 -37.76 -56.91 -5.95
C LEU A 242 -38.97 -57.24 -6.82
N GLN A 243 -39.09 -58.51 -7.20
CA GLN A 243 -40.23 -59.01 -7.99
C GLN A 243 -40.46 -58.20 -9.29
N ALA A 244 -39.36 -57.78 -9.93
CA ALA A 244 -39.39 -56.98 -11.15
C ALA A 244 -39.90 -57.79 -12.34
N THR A 245 -40.79 -57.20 -13.14
CA THR A 245 -41.29 -57.82 -14.38
C THR A 245 -40.52 -57.26 -15.57
N LEU A 246 -39.92 -58.15 -16.36
CA LEU A 246 -39.16 -57.81 -17.57
C LEU A 246 -40.08 -57.63 -18.78
N SER A 247 -39.53 -57.14 -19.89
CA SER A 247 -40.28 -56.89 -21.14
C SER A 247 -41.00 -58.13 -21.69
N ASN A 248 -40.45 -59.32 -21.44
CA ASN A 248 -41.02 -60.61 -21.85
C ASN A 248 -42.16 -61.12 -20.92
N GLY A 249 -42.59 -60.31 -19.95
CA GLY A 249 -43.63 -60.65 -18.98
C GLY A 249 -43.20 -61.67 -17.92
N LYS A 250 -41.91 -62.03 -17.86
CA LYS A 250 -41.36 -62.87 -16.78
C LYS A 250 -41.01 -62.02 -15.58
N ARG A 251 -41.27 -62.56 -14.39
CA ARG A 251 -40.99 -61.91 -13.12
C ARG A 251 -39.75 -62.53 -12.48
N ALA A 252 -38.75 -61.70 -12.22
CA ALA A 252 -37.53 -62.07 -11.52
C ALA A 252 -37.63 -61.75 -10.03
N ASP A 253 -36.95 -62.51 -9.18
CA ASP A 253 -37.00 -62.28 -7.73
C ASP A 253 -36.35 -60.96 -7.33
N CYS A 254 -35.23 -60.60 -7.97
CA CYS A 254 -34.56 -59.32 -7.79
C CYS A 254 -33.90 -58.86 -9.09
N LEU A 255 -34.02 -57.58 -9.40
CA LEU A 255 -33.31 -56.90 -10.47
C LEU A 255 -32.42 -55.81 -9.88
N ILE A 256 -31.12 -55.89 -10.10
CA ILE A 256 -30.16 -54.89 -9.64
C ILE A 256 -29.92 -53.91 -10.77
N HIS A 257 -30.13 -52.62 -10.48
CA HIS A 257 -29.91 -51.54 -11.42
C HIS A 257 -28.43 -51.17 -11.40
N LEU A 258 -27.72 -51.45 -12.49
CA LEU A 258 -26.33 -51.08 -12.69
C LEU A 258 -26.19 -50.18 -13.93
N PRO A 259 -25.17 -49.29 -13.95
CA PRO A 259 -24.86 -48.51 -15.15
C PRO A 259 -24.46 -49.42 -16.32
N ASN A 260 -24.74 -48.97 -17.54
CA ASN A 260 -24.33 -49.67 -18.76
C ASN A 260 -22.92 -49.22 -19.20
N PRO A 261 -21.97 -50.14 -19.47
CA PRO A 261 -21.99 -51.59 -19.19
C PRO A 261 -21.64 -51.94 -17.72
N PRO A 262 -22.15 -53.07 -17.16
CA PRO A 262 -22.84 -54.18 -17.84
C PRO A 262 -24.36 -54.05 -17.94
N GLY A 263 -24.99 -53.04 -17.32
CA GLY A 263 -26.46 -52.92 -17.28
C GLY A 263 -27.13 -53.78 -16.19
N PRO A 264 -28.47 -53.78 -16.10
CA PRO A 264 -29.20 -54.40 -14.99
C PRO A 264 -28.98 -55.90 -14.87
N ILE A 265 -28.69 -56.40 -13.67
CA ILE A 265 -28.43 -57.83 -13.42
C ILE A 265 -29.59 -58.46 -12.67
N VAL A 266 -30.08 -59.59 -13.17
CA VAL A 266 -31.15 -60.37 -12.52
C VAL A 266 -30.56 -61.36 -11.52
N ILE A 267 -31.23 -61.49 -10.37
CA ILE A 267 -31.03 -62.58 -9.40
C ILE A 267 -32.32 -63.36 -9.26
N ASP A 268 -32.23 -64.68 -9.39
CA ASP A 268 -33.33 -65.62 -9.24
C ASP A 268 -32.97 -66.69 -8.20
N SER A 269 -33.86 -66.91 -7.23
CA SER A 269 -33.67 -67.83 -6.12
C SER A 269 -34.16 -69.22 -6.50
N LYS A 270 -33.27 -70.22 -6.40
CA LYS A 270 -33.60 -71.62 -6.71
C LYS A 270 -33.05 -72.52 -5.63
N PHE A 271 -33.91 -73.42 -5.14
CA PHE A 271 -33.53 -74.33 -4.07
C PHE A 271 -33.83 -75.79 -4.45
N PRO A 272 -32.84 -76.53 -5.00
CA PRO A 272 -32.99 -77.94 -5.34
C PRO A 272 -32.88 -78.85 -4.09
N LEU A 273 -33.57 -78.48 -3.01
CA LEU A 273 -33.42 -79.12 -1.70
C LEU A 273 -33.79 -80.60 -1.72
N GLU A 274 -34.87 -80.99 -2.39
CA GLU A 274 -35.35 -82.37 -2.42
C GLU A 274 -34.28 -83.34 -2.97
N ALA A 275 -33.63 -82.95 -4.07
CA ALA A 275 -32.58 -83.75 -4.67
C ALA A 275 -31.31 -83.81 -3.80
N TYR A 276 -30.99 -82.70 -3.12
CA TYR A 276 -29.89 -82.65 -2.16
C TYR A 276 -30.17 -83.48 -0.89
N GLU A 277 -31.39 -83.44 -0.36
CA GLU A 277 -31.80 -84.26 0.77
C GLU A 277 -31.83 -85.75 0.43
N ALA A 278 -32.28 -86.09 -0.78
CA ALA A 278 -32.23 -87.45 -1.28
C ALA A 278 -30.77 -87.94 -1.38
N LEU A 279 -29.85 -87.05 -1.80
CA LEU A 279 -28.42 -87.36 -1.87
C LEU A 279 -27.83 -87.58 -0.47
N ARG A 280 -28.18 -86.72 0.49
CA ARG A 280 -27.68 -86.81 1.87
C ARG A 280 -28.24 -88.01 2.65
N ARG A 281 -29.46 -88.45 2.33
CA ARG A 281 -30.11 -89.62 2.94
C ARG A 281 -29.83 -90.94 2.22
N ALA A 282 -29.08 -90.92 1.11
CA ALA A 282 -28.77 -92.13 0.37
C ALA A 282 -27.83 -93.03 1.19
N GLU A 283 -28.27 -94.24 1.49
CA GLU A 283 -27.48 -95.23 2.25
C GLU A 283 -26.80 -96.25 1.33
N THR A 284 -27.34 -96.42 0.11
CA THR A 284 -26.83 -97.36 -0.89
C THR A 284 -26.25 -96.64 -2.10
N GLN A 285 -25.31 -97.28 -2.80
CA GLN A 285 -24.71 -96.73 -4.01
C GLN A 285 -25.75 -96.44 -5.11
N ALA A 286 -26.77 -97.29 -5.22
CA ALA A 286 -27.86 -97.11 -6.18
C ALA A 286 -28.71 -95.86 -5.86
N GLN A 287 -29.06 -95.65 -4.58
CA GLN A 287 -29.76 -94.45 -4.14
C GLN A 287 -28.93 -93.18 -4.35
N MET A 288 -27.62 -93.26 -4.08
CA MET A 288 -26.70 -92.14 -4.27
C MET A 288 -26.62 -91.73 -5.75
N GLN A 289 -26.52 -92.70 -6.66
CA GLN A 289 -26.50 -92.43 -8.10
C GLN A 289 -27.80 -91.81 -8.60
N GLU A 290 -28.95 -92.30 -8.14
CA GLU A 290 -30.25 -91.77 -8.54
C GLU A 290 -30.48 -90.34 -8.00
N ALA A 291 -30.15 -90.10 -6.74
CA ALA A 291 -30.23 -88.77 -6.15
C ALA A 291 -29.28 -87.77 -6.84
N ALA A 292 -28.05 -88.19 -7.17
CA ALA A 292 -27.11 -87.37 -7.92
C ALA A 292 -27.63 -87.03 -9.32
N ARG A 293 -28.27 -87.98 -10.01
CA ARG A 293 -28.93 -87.74 -11.30
C ARG A 293 -30.09 -86.76 -11.18
N MET A 294 -30.89 -86.87 -10.12
CA MET A 294 -31.98 -85.94 -9.85
C MET A 294 -31.46 -84.52 -9.62
N LEU A 295 -30.39 -84.37 -8.84
CA LEU A 295 -29.77 -83.07 -8.55
C LEU A 295 -29.23 -82.42 -9.82
N ARG A 296 -28.49 -83.18 -10.65
CA ARG A 296 -28.01 -82.73 -11.96
C ARG A 296 -29.15 -82.22 -12.82
N THR A 297 -30.20 -83.01 -12.97
CA THR A 297 -31.34 -82.68 -13.84
C THR A 297 -32.03 -81.40 -13.37
N SER A 298 -32.24 -81.27 -12.05
CA SER A 298 -32.89 -80.10 -11.44
C SER A 298 -32.08 -78.82 -11.63
N VAL A 299 -30.78 -78.85 -11.32
CA VAL A 299 -29.90 -77.68 -11.44
C VAL A 299 -29.72 -77.26 -12.90
N LYS A 300 -29.52 -78.21 -13.82
CA LYS A 300 -29.44 -77.91 -15.26
C LYS A 300 -30.69 -77.21 -15.77
N LYS A 301 -31.86 -77.70 -15.36
CA LYS A 301 -33.14 -77.07 -15.71
C LYS A 301 -33.20 -75.63 -15.21
N HIS A 302 -32.79 -75.38 -13.97
CA HIS A 302 -32.76 -74.03 -13.40
C HIS A 302 -31.80 -73.09 -14.12
N ILE A 303 -30.58 -73.54 -14.42
CA ILE A 303 -29.60 -72.77 -15.20
C ILE A 303 -30.20 -72.38 -16.55
N LYS A 304 -30.77 -73.35 -17.28
CA LYS A 304 -31.40 -73.11 -18.58
C LYS A 304 -32.58 -72.14 -18.47
N ASP A 305 -33.47 -72.37 -17.51
CA ASP A 305 -34.64 -71.52 -17.26
C ASP A 305 -34.24 -70.06 -16.98
N ILE A 306 -33.19 -69.84 -16.17
CA ILE A 306 -32.70 -68.51 -15.81
C ILE A 306 -32.09 -67.83 -17.04
N SER A 307 -31.23 -68.54 -17.77
CA SER A 307 -30.59 -68.02 -18.97
C SER A 307 -31.61 -67.58 -20.02
N GLU A 308 -32.61 -68.42 -20.32
CA GLU A 308 -33.61 -68.14 -21.37
C GLU A 308 -34.62 -67.06 -20.97
N LYS A 309 -34.96 -66.93 -19.67
CA LYS A 309 -36.01 -66.01 -19.22
C LYS A 309 -35.49 -64.63 -18.86
N TYR A 310 -34.24 -64.51 -18.44
CA TYR A 310 -33.75 -63.30 -17.79
C TYR A 310 -32.55 -62.64 -18.46
N ILE A 311 -31.90 -63.30 -19.43
CA ILE A 311 -30.82 -62.68 -20.21
C ILE A 311 -31.42 -62.18 -21.53
N ILE A 312 -31.79 -60.91 -21.55
CA ILE A 312 -32.45 -60.22 -22.66
C ILE A 312 -31.50 -59.15 -23.21
N GLU A 313 -31.13 -59.28 -24.48
CA GLU A 313 -30.23 -58.35 -25.15
C GLU A 313 -30.81 -56.93 -25.18
N GLY A 314 -30.00 -55.95 -24.73
CA GLY A 314 -30.39 -54.54 -24.67
C GLY A 314 -31.25 -54.14 -23.45
N GLU A 315 -31.71 -55.11 -22.64
CA GLU A 315 -32.50 -54.84 -21.43
C GLU A 315 -31.73 -55.22 -20.16
N THR A 316 -31.16 -56.43 -20.11
CA THR A 316 -30.40 -56.93 -18.97
C THR A 316 -28.93 -57.13 -19.35
N ALA A 317 -28.08 -57.27 -18.35
CA ALA A 317 -26.69 -57.62 -18.54
C ALA A 317 -26.54 -58.98 -19.25
N ASP A 318 -25.36 -59.21 -19.81
CA ASP A 318 -24.93 -60.48 -20.42
C ASP A 318 -24.76 -61.63 -19.42
N GLY A 319 -25.42 -61.58 -18.26
CA GLY A 319 -25.49 -62.70 -17.33
C GLY A 319 -26.43 -62.45 -16.16
N ALA A 320 -26.74 -63.54 -15.46
CA ALA A 320 -27.66 -63.56 -14.32
C ALA A 320 -27.07 -64.34 -13.15
N LEU A 321 -27.57 -64.09 -11.93
CA LEU A 321 -27.18 -64.81 -10.73
C LEU A 321 -28.26 -65.83 -10.34
N MET A 322 -27.86 -67.09 -10.17
CA MET A 322 -28.70 -68.11 -9.55
C MET A 322 -28.36 -68.19 -8.07
N PHE A 323 -29.25 -67.69 -7.24
CA PHE A 323 -29.10 -67.68 -5.79
C PHE A 323 -29.54 -69.02 -5.19
N LEU A 324 -28.61 -69.69 -4.51
CA LEU A 324 -28.87 -70.90 -3.73
C LEU A 324 -28.95 -70.52 -2.25
N PRO A 325 -30.11 -70.64 -1.58
CA PRO A 325 -30.29 -70.22 -0.18
C PRO A 325 -29.68 -71.21 0.83
N SER A 326 -28.57 -71.87 0.49
CA SER A 326 -27.87 -72.84 1.31
C SER A 326 -26.40 -72.93 0.91
N GLU A 327 -25.51 -72.67 1.86
CA GLU A 327 -24.05 -72.87 1.68
C GLU A 327 -23.72 -74.34 1.43
N ALA A 328 -24.45 -75.26 2.07
CA ALA A 328 -24.19 -76.70 1.94
C ALA A 328 -24.48 -77.21 0.52
N VAL A 329 -25.58 -76.77 -0.09
CA VAL A 329 -25.90 -77.12 -1.48
C VAL A 329 -24.87 -76.53 -2.44
N TYR A 330 -24.45 -75.27 -2.21
CA TYR A 330 -23.41 -74.64 -3.00
C TYR A 330 -22.07 -75.41 -2.93
N ALA A 331 -21.61 -75.75 -1.73
CA ALA A 331 -20.39 -76.53 -1.53
C ALA A 331 -20.45 -77.90 -2.23
N GLU A 332 -21.59 -78.60 -2.12
CA GLU A 332 -21.82 -79.88 -2.77
C GLU A 332 -21.71 -79.78 -4.30
N LEU A 333 -22.31 -78.76 -4.91
CA LEU A 333 -22.23 -78.55 -6.36
C LEU A 333 -20.79 -78.29 -6.83
N HIS A 334 -20.02 -77.51 -6.08
CA HIS A 334 -18.63 -77.23 -6.43
C HIS A 334 -17.69 -78.42 -6.23
N ALA A 335 -17.94 -79.24 -5.20
CA ALA A 335 -17.09 -80.39 -4.89
C ALA A 335 -17.38 -81.59 -5.83
N ASN A 336 -18.66 -81.93 -6.03
CA ASN A 336 -19.06 -83.20 -6.63
C ASN A 336 -19.74 -83.06 -8.00
N PHE A 337 -20.11 -81.84 -8.40
CA PHE A 337 -20.79 -81.57 -9.67
C PHE A 337 -20.18 -80.38 -10.46
N PRO A 338 -18.85 -80.33 -10.66
CA PRO A 338 -18.20 -79.20 -11.33
C PRO A 338 -18.66 -78.99 -12.78
N GLU A 339 -19.22 -80.01 -13.43
CA GLU A 339 -19.85 -79.90 -14.75
C GLU A 339 -21.04 -78.93 -14.74
N LEU A 340 -21.84 -78.90 -13.67
CA LEU A 340 -22.98 -78.00 -13.55
C LEU A 340 -22.54 -76.56 -13.40
N VAL A 341 -21.46 -76.33 -12.67
CA VAL A 341 -20.85 -75.02 -12.50
C VAL A 341 -20.34 -74.50 -13.86
N ARG A 342 -19.64 -75.34 -14.63
CA ARG A 342 -19.17 -75.02 -15.99
C ARG A 342 -20.32 -74.74 -16.97
N GLU A 343 -21.38 -75.52 -16.90
CA GLU A 343 -22.60 -75.29 -17.68
C GLU A 343 -23.25 -73.96 -17.32
N GLY A 344 -23.30 -73.60 -16.02
CA GLY A 344 -23.71 -72.29 -15.55
C GLY A 344 -22.91 -71.16 -16.21
N PHE A 345 -21.58 -71.22 -16.16
CA PHE A 345 -20.72 -70.24 -16.82
C PHE A 345 -20.99 -70.14 -18.34
N THR A 346 -21.17 -71.27 -19.02
CA THR A 346 -21.44 -71.30 -20.47
C THR A 346 -22.81 -70.68 -20.79
N ALA A 347 -23.80 -70.89 -19.93
CA ALA A 347 -25.13 -70.29 -20.02
C ALA A 347 -25.18 -68.84 -19.50
N ARG A 348 -24.03 -68.27 -19.07
CA ARG A 348 -23.92 -66.94 -18.45
C ARG A 348 -24.77 -66.79 -17.17
N VAL A 349 -24.89 -67.89 -16.41
CA VAL A 349 -25.58 -67.96 -15.12
C VAL A 349 -24.57 -68.31 -14.03
N TRP A 350 -24.29 -67.37 -13.13
CA TRP A 350 -23.38 -67.58 -12.02
C TRP A 350 -24.13 -68.07 -10.79
N ILE A 351 -23.73 -69.22 -10.29
CA ILE A 351 -24.29 -69.82 -9.07
C ILE A 351 -23.67 -69.10 -7.88
N VAL A 352 -24.50 -68.60 -6.95
CA VAL A 352 -24.04 -67.90 -5.75
C VAL A 352 -24.76 -68.41 -4.50
N SER A 353 -24.01 -68.57 -3.41
CA SER A 353 -24.53 -68.84 -2.07
C SER A 353 -24.79 -67.53 -1.30
N PRO A 354 -25.35 -67.54 -0.06
CA PRO A 354 -25.53 -66.33 0.75
C PRO A 354 -24.25 -65.48 0.89
N THR A 355 -23.14 -66.12 1.21
CA THR A 355 -21.85 -65.43 1.40
C THR A 355 -21.31 -64.90 0.08
N THR A 356 -21.38 -65.69 -0.99
CA THR A 356 -20.88 -65.32 -2.31
C THR A 356 -21.75 -64.22 -2.94
N CYS A 357 -23.07 -64.27 -2.74
CA CYS A 357 -24.01 -63.24 -3.14
C CYS A 357 -23.68 -61.92 -2.43
N MET A 358 -23.55 -61.93 -1.09
CA MET A 358 -23.17 -60.76 -0.32
C MET A 358 -21.85 -60.12 -0.82
N ALA A 359 -20.83 -60.93 -1.08
CA ALA A 359 -19.56 -60.46 -1.64
C ALA A 359 -19.75 -59.82 -3.02
N THR A 360 -20.51 -60.49 -3.90
CA THR A 360 -20.81 -60.01 -5.26
C THR A 360 -21.57 -58.68 -5.23
N LEU A 361 -22.58 -58.56 -4.38
CA LEU A 361 -23.36 -57.34 -4.20
C LEU A 361 -22.52 -56.19 -3.62
N ASN A 362 -21.61 -56.48 -2.69
CA ASN A 362 -20.69 -55.47 -2.17
C ASN A 362 -19.76 -54.92 -3.25
N THR A 363 -19.28 -55.78 -4.17
CA THR A 363 -18.52 -55.36 -5.34
C THR A 363 -19.38 -54.49 -6.27
N MET A 364 -20.61 -54.89 -6.53
CA MET A 364 -21.57 -54.08 -7.32
C MET A 364 -21.87 -52.73 -6.67
N ARG A 365 -21.95 -52.67 -5.33
CA ARG A 365 -22.12 -51.40 -4.59
C ARG A 365 -20.97 -50.43 -4.85
N ALA A 366 -19.73 -50.92 -4.91
CA ALA A 366 -18.58 -50.08 -5.22
C ALA A 366 -18.70 -49.46 -6.62
N VAL A 367 -19.09 -50.28 -7.61
CA VAL A 367 -19.35 -49.81 -8.98
C VAL A 367 -20.44 -48.75 -9.03
N LEU A 368 -21.53 -48.94 -8.26
CA LEU A 368 -22.62 -47.96 -8.16
C LEU A 368 -22.17 -46.63 -7.55
N LYS A 369 -21.34 -46.69 -6.50
CA LYS A 369 -20.79 -45.50 -5.87
C LYS A 369 -19.92 -44.72 -6.85
N ASP A 370 -19.06 -45.40 -7.59
CA ASP A 370 -18.20 -44.79 -8.60
C ASP A 370 -19.00 -44.15 -9.74
N ALA A 371 -20.05 -44.83 -10.21
CA ALA A 371 -20.93 -44.30 -11.25
C ALA A 371 -21.69 -43.05 -10.79
N ARG A 372 -22.24 -43.06 -9.57
CA ARG A 372 -22.89 -41.88 -8.98
C ARG A 372 -21.92 -40.71 -8.81
N MET A 373 -20.69 -40.99 -8.37
CA MET A 373 -19.66 -39.97 -8.23
C MET A 373 -19.32 -39.31 -9.58
N ARG A 374 -19.20 -40.10 -10.66
CA ARG A 374 -18.98 -39.57 -12.02
C ARG A 374 -20.16 -38.72 -12.52
N ALA A 375 -21.39 -39.14 -12.26
CA ALA A 375 -22.58 -38.37 -12.64
C ALA A 375 -22.61 -37.00 -11.94
N GLN A 376 -22.23 -36.94 -10.65
CA GLN A 376 -22.17 -35.70 -9.89
C GLN A 376 -20.98 -34.81 -10.27
N ALA A 377 -19.87 -35.37 -10.75
CA ALA A 377 -18.74 -34.58 -11.25
C ALA A 377 -19.12 -33.62 -12.40
N GLY A 378 -20.11 -34.00 -13.23
CA GLY A 378 -20.66 -33.12 -14.26
C GLY A 378 -21.36 -31.88 -13.68
N HIS A 379 -22.15 -32.06 -12.62
CA HIS A 379 -22.79 -30.97 -11.90
C HIS A 379 -21.76 -30.07 -11.20
N ILE A 380 -20.76 -30.66 -10.55
CA ILE A 380 -19.66 -29.92 -9.90
C ILE A 380 -18.92 -29.07 -10.94
N ARG A 381 -18.63 -29.61 -12.13
CA ARG A 381 -17.99 -28.85 -13.21
C ARG A 381 -18.83 -27.67 -13.68
N LYS A 382 -20.16 -27.81 -13.72
CA LYS A 382 -21.06 -26.72 -14.08
C LYS A 382 -21.04 -25.60 -13.03
N GLU A 383 -21.09 -25.95 -11.75
CA GLU A 383 -21.00 -24.98 -10.65
C GLU A 383 -19.64 -24.30 -10.58
N LEU A 384 -18.55 -25.03 -10.82
CA LEU A 384 -17.21 -24.45 -10.90
C LEU A 384 -17.07 -23.42 -12.03
N ASN A 385 -17.72 -23.66 -13.18
CA ASN A 385 -17.72 -22.69 -14.28
C ASN A 385 -18.49 -21.41 -13.91
N LEU A 386 -19.60 -21.52 -13.18
CA LEU A 386 -20.34 -20.36 -12.69
C LEU A 386 -19.51 -19.57 -11.68
N LEU A 387 -18.86 -20.27 -10.74
CA LEU A 387 -17.97 -19.66 -9.76
C LEU A 387 -16.79 -18.94 -10.43
N HIS A 388 -16.19 -19.55 -11.47
CA HIS A 388 -15.11 -18.93 -12.23
C HIS A 388 -15.56 -17.62 -12.89
N ALA A 389 -16.75 -17.60 -13.49
CA ALA A 389 -17.32 -16.38 -14.08
C ALA A 389 -17.56 -15.27 -13.02
N ASP A 390 -17.98 -15.64 -11.81
CA ASP A 390 -18.13 -14.69 -10.70
C ASP A 390 -16.79 -14.13 -10.23
N VAL A 391 -15.75 -14.97 -10.16
CA VAL A 391 -14.38 -14.55 -9.81
C VAL A 391 -13.81 -13.61 -10.86
N ASP A 392 -13.98 -13.90 -12.14
CA ASP A 392 -13.56 -13.01 -13.24
C ASP A 392 -14.26 -11.64 -13.13
N ARG A 393 -15.56 -11.64 -12.86
CA ARG A 393 -16.34 -10.40 -12.68
C ARG A 393 -15.86 -9.60 -11.47
N LEU A 394 -15.47 -10.26 -10.39
CA LEU A 394 -14.84 -9.61 -9.24
C LEU A 394 -13.49 -9.00 -9.63
N GLY A 395 -12.65 -9.73 -10.38
CA GLY A 395 -11.39 -9.22 -10.92
C GLY A 395 -11.57 -7.91 -11.70
N THR A 396 -12.50 -7.89 -12.67
CA THR A 396 -12.80 -6.68 -13.45
C THR A 396 -13.30 -5.52 -12.58
N ARG A 397 -14.08 -5.80 -11.52
CA ARG A 397 -14.54 -4.76 -10.58
C ARG A 397 -13.40 -4.20 -9.74
N VAL A 398 -12.49 -5.05 -9.30
CA VAL A 398 -11.29 -4.65 -8.54
C VAL A 398 -10.37 -3.80 -9.42
N GLU A 399 -10.15 -4.18 -10.68
CA GLU A 399 -9.35 -3.37 -11.63
C GLU A 399 -9.96 -1.98 -11.86
N ASN A 400 -11.28 -1.89 -12.02
CA ASN A 400 -11.96 -0.60 -12.16
C ASN A 400 -11.82 0.25 -10.90
N LEU A 401 -11.90 -0.37 -9.72
CA LEU A 401 -11.72 0.31 -8.44
C LEU A 401 -10.28 0.82 -8.29
N ASP A 402 -9.28 0.01 -8.64
CA ASP A 402 -7.87 0.40 -8.64
C ASP A 402 -7.62 1.62 -9.55
N ARG A 403 -8.21 1.62 -10.75
CA ARG A 403 -8.16 2.77 -11.66
C ARG A 403 -8.75 4.04 -11.02
N HIS A 404 -9.85 3.92 -10.29
CA HIS A 404 -10.47 5.05 -9.60
C HIS A 404 -9.60 5.57 -8.45
N PHE A 405 -8.95 4.69 -7.68
CA PHE A 405 -7.98 5.09 -6.65
C PHE A 405 -6.76 5.78 -7.25
N GLY A 406 -6.24 5.28 -8.38
CA GLY A 406 -5.16 5.94 -9.12
C GLY A 406 -5.53 7.35 -9.55
N GLN A 407 -6.75 7.55 -10.05
CA GLN A 407 -7.26 8.88 -10.42
C GLN A 407 -7.41 9.78 -9.18
N ALA A 408 -8.02 9.30 -8.10
CA ALA A 408 -8.17 10.07 -6.86
C ALA A 408 -6.81 10.46 -6.25
N ALA A 409 -5.83 9.56 -6.29
CA ALA A 409 -4.47 9.84 -5.84
C ALA A 409 -3.80 10.94 -6.68
N LYS A 410 -4.03 10.95 -8.00
CA LYS A 410 -3.57 12.01 -8.89
C LYS A 410 -4.22 13.35 -8.56
N ASP A 411 -5.54 13.37 -8.37
CA ASP A 411 -6.29 14.59 -8.04
C ASP A 411 -5.79 15.18 -6.70
N ILE A 412 -5.55 14.35 -5.68
CA ILE A 412 -4.94 14.77 -4.41
C ILE A 412 -3.55 15.40 -4.62
N SER A 413 -2.73 14.83 -5.51
CA SER A 413 -1.41 15.38 -5.84
C SER A 413 -1.51 16.78 -6.45
N GLU A 414 -2.43 16.97 -7.40
CA GLU A 414 -2.66 18.26 -8.06
C GLU A 414 -3.20 19.32 -7.07
N ILE A 415 -4.08 18.93 -6.15
CA ILE A 415 -4.56 19.79 -5.06
C ILE A 415 -3.40 20.23 -4.17
N LYS A 416 -2.51 19.30 -3.78
CA LYS A 416 -1.35 19.60 -2.95
C LYS A 416 -0.41 20.62 -3.62
N ILE A 417 -0.10 20.44 -4.90
CA ILE A 417 0.73 21.38 -5.67
C ILE A 417 0.08 22.77 -5.69
N SER A 418 -1.23 22.83 -5.91
CA SER A 418 -1.99 24.08 -5.94
C SER A 418 -2.00 24.78 -4.58
N ALA A 419 -2.20 24.03 -3.49
CA ALA A 419 -2.14 24.52 -2.12
C ALA A 419 -0.75 25.07 -1.77
N GLU A 420 0.32 24.37 -2.12
CA GLU A 420 1.70 24.84 -1.93
C GLU A 420 2.00 26.11 -2.74
N LYS A 421 1.49 26.21 -3.98
CA LYS A 421 1.65 27.41 -4.81
C LYS A 421 0.87 28.59 -4.24
N ALA A 422 -0.35 28.37 -3.74
CA ALA A 422 -1.17 29.37 -3.07
C ALA A 422 -0.51 29.86 -1.77
N GLY A 423 -0.01 28.93 -0.93
CA GLY A 423 0.74 29.27 0.28
C GLY A 423 2.00 30.09 -0.02
N ARG A 424 2.80 29.71 -1.03
CA ARG A 424 3.95 30.50 -1.50
C ARG A 424 3.58 31.88 -2.07
N ARG A 425 2.35 32.07 -2.53
CA ARG A 425 1.87 33.37 -3.02
C ARG A 425 1.37 34.24 -1.87
N ALA A 426 0.64 33.66 -0.92
CA ALA A 426 0.23 34.32 0.32
C ALA A 426 1.43 34.81 1.13
N ALA A 427 2.44 33.95 1.35
CA ALA A 427 3.67 34.32 2.04
C ALA A 427 4.48 35.44 1.32
N ARG A 428 4.36 35.53 -0.02
CA ARG A 428 4.95 36.65 -0.77
C ARG A 428 4.16 37.94 -0.61
N LEU A 429 2.83 37.87 -0.47
CA LEU A 429 1.98 39.05 -0.25
C LEU A 429 2.14 39.59 1.17
N ASP A 430 2.31 38.74 2.19
CA ASP A 430 2.63 39.18 3.56
C ASP A 430 4.01 39.87 3.64
N ASN A 431 4.95 39.53 2.75
CA ASN A 431 6.27 40.15 2.68
C ASN A 431 6.31 41.45 1.85
N PHE A 432 5.22 41.86 1.20
CA PHE A 432 5.12 43.17 0.57
C PHE A 432 4.64 44.19 1.60
N ASP A 433 5.62 44.86 2.21
CA ASP A 433 5.44 46.00 3.09
C ASP A 433 4.66 47.13 2.39
N PHE A 434 3.78 47.76 3.16
CA PHE A 434 2.96 48.92 2.84
C PHE A 434 3.78 50.22 2.66
N GLU A 435 4.73 50.28 1.72
CA GLU A 435 5.51 51.52 1.46
C GLU A 435 5.41 52.12 0.04
N GLU A 436 4.85 51.43 -0.96
CA GLU A 436 4.86 51.92 -2.36
C GLU A 436 3.59 52.65 -2.85
N LEU A 437 2.57 52.89 -2.02
CA LEU A 437 1.29 53.46 -2.46
C LEU A 437 1.06 54.96 -2.12
N GLN A 438 2.08 55.73 -1.71
CA GLN A 438 1.93 57.18 -1.48
C GLN A 438 2.68 58.11 -2.45
N ALA A 439 3.40 57.58 -3.45
CA ALA A 439 4.24 58.40 -4.32
C ALA A 439 3.76 58.44 -5.79
N GLU A 440 2.47 58.60 -6.06
CA GLU A 440 2.01 58.97 -7.41
C GLU A 440 0.67 59.72 -7.36
N ALA A 441 0.68 60.92 -6.77
CA ALA A 441 -0.33 61.94 -7.02
C ALA A 441 0.25 62.98 -8.00
N THR A 442 -0.13 62.90 -9.26
CA THR A 442 0.04 63.98 -10.26
C THR A 442 -1.22 64.09 -11.14
N PRO A 443 -1.50 65.27 -11.74
CA PRO A 443 -2.79 65.93 -11.60
C PRO A 443 -3.78 65.65 -12.73
N VAL A 444 -5.05 65.87 -12.41
CA VAL A 444 -6.24 65.70 -13.26
C VAL A 444 -6.17 66.61 -14.50
N GLU A 445 -6.09 66.02 -15.69
CA GLU A 445 -6.26 66.73 -16.96
C GLU A 445 -7.75 66.77 -17.36
N ARG A 446 -8.27 67.99 -17.55
CA ARG A 446 -9.67 68.26 -17.92
C ARG A 446 -9.95 67.77 -19.34
N VAL A 447 -10.85 66.79 -19.47
CA VAL A 447 -11.44 66.41 -20.76
C VAL A 447 -12.45 67.46 -21.20
N VAL A 448 -12.15 68.14 -22.30
CA VAL A 448 -13.05 69.05 -23.02
C VAL A 448 -14.06 68.21 -23.82
N ILE A 449 -15.35 68.39 -23.54
CA ILE A 449 -16.46 67.79 -24.29
C ILE A 449 -16.69 68.61 -25.56
N GLY A 450 -16.49 68.01 -26.74
CA GLY A 450 -16.92 68.54 -28.04
C GLY A 450 -18.26 67.91 -28.47
N PRO A 451 -19.20 68.66 -29.05
CA PRO A 451 -20.59 68.25 -29.20
C PRO A 451 -20.79 67.29 -30.37
N GLY A 452 -21.74 66.37 -30.20
CA GLY A 452 -22.05 65.33 -31.17
C GLY A 452 -22.62 65.84 -32.49
N LYS A 453 -22.45 64.98 -33.50
CA LYS A 453 -23.50 64.48 -34.39
C LYS A 453 -23.05 63.18 -35.01
#